data_AF-A0A0A3YQ44-F1
#
_entry.id   AF-A0A0A3YQ44-F1
#
_cell.length_a   1.000
_cell.length_b   1.000
_cell.length_c   1.000
_cell.angle_alpha   90.00
_cell.angle_beta   90.00
_cell.angle_gamma   90.00
#
_symmetry.space_group_name_H-M   'P 1'
#
loop_
_entity.id
_entity.type
_entity.pdbx_description
1 polymer ?
#
loop_
_entity_poly.entity_id
_entity_poly.type
_entity_poly.pdbx_seq_one_letter_code
_entity_poly.pdbx_strand_id
1 'polypeptide(L)'
;MTDGGAAVTMNIDLPRHASDKVTRALKDVLQLTNDPGERLRICLLASGVCVGGAGQALAQSAKRDGEHVSELDAKLEIVKLLGILVSQGADGVWKYLEEGK
;
A
#
# COMPACT_ATOMS: atom_id res chain seq x y z
N MET A 1 -40.25 -0.28 -2.40
CA MET A 1 -39.29 -0.98 -1.53
C MET A 1 -38.65 -2.09 -2.34
N THR A 2 -37.40 -1.90 -2.75
CA THR A 2 -36.28 -2.86 -2.74
C THR A 2 -35.09 -2.12 -3.33
N ASP A 3 -34.19 -1.70 -2.44
CA ASP A 3 -32.93 -1.02 -2.75
C ASP A 3 -32.07 -1.85 -3.70
N GLY A 4 -31.66 -1.21 -4.81
CA GLY A 4 -30.27 -0.81 -4.99
C GLY A 4 -29.17 -1.77 -4.55
N GLY A 5 -29.21 -3.03 -4.97
CA GLY A 5 -28.05 -3.92 -4.94
C GLY A 5 -27.07 -3.60 -6.06
N ALA A 6 -26.51 -2.38 -6.08
CA ALA A 6 -25.35 -2.11 -6.93
C ALA A 6 -24.19 -2.95 -6.39
N ALA A 7 -23.94 -4.10 -7.04
CA ALA A 7 -22.72 -4.86 -6.84
C ALA A 7 -21.56 -3.87 -6.93
N VAL A 8 -20.82 -3.71 -5.84
CA VAL A 8 -19.61 -2.88 -5.80
C VAL A 8 -18.64 -3.55 -6.76
N THR A 9 -18.64 -3.12 -8.01
CA THR A 9 -17.67 -3.54 -9.01
C THR A 9 -16.32 -3.11 -8.44
N MET A 10 -15.55 -4.07 -7.91
CA MET A 10 -14.17 -3.82 -7.48
C MET A 10 -13.47 -3.17 -8.67
N ASN A 11 -13.23 -1.87 -8.57
CA ASN A 11 -12.61 -1.12 -9.63
C ASN A 11 -11.13 -1.48 -9.62
N ILE A 12 -10.78 -2.57 -10.31
CA ILE A 12 -9.41 -3.10 -10.44
C ILE A 12 -8.45 -2.00 -10.93
N ASP A 13 -8.96 -0.97 -11.60
CA ASP A 13 -8.19 0.18 -12.06
C ASP A 13 -7.81 1.16 -10.94
N LEU A 14 -8.49 1.17 -9.80
CA LEU A 14 -8.26 2.17 -8.75
C LEU A 14 -6.90 2.01 -8.05
N PRO A 15 -6.47 0.81 -7.61
CA PRO A 15 -5.13 0.63 -7.05
C PRO A 15 -4.03 0.95 -8.07
N ARG A 16 -4.24 0.57 -9.34
CA ARG A 16 -3.29 0.85 -10.43
C ARG A 16 -3.19 2.35 -10.70
N HIS A 17 -4.31 3.05 -10.80
CA HIS A 17 -4.35 4.50 -10.99
C HIS A 17 -3.72 5.27 -9.83
N ALA A 18 -3.92 4.79 -8.58
CA ALA A 18 -3.25 5.36 -7.43
C ALA A 18 -1.72 5.21 -7.54
N SER A 19 -1.26 4.01 -7.91
CA SER A 19 0.17 3.75 -8.17
C SER A 19 0.74 4.66 -9.27
N ASP A 20 0.01 4.84 -10.38
CA ASP A 20 0.43 5.71 -11.48
C ASP A 20 0.51 7.19 -11.09
N LYS A 21 -0.37 7.66 -10.18
CA LYS A 21 -0.31 9.03 -9.65
C LYS A 21 0.90 9.22 -8.73
N VAL A 22 1.14 8.29 -7.81
CA VAL A 22 2.29 8.34 -6.91
C VAL A 22 3.60 8.28 -7.70
N THR A 23 3.67 7.41 -8.71
CA THR A 23 4.84 7.27 -9.59
C THR A 23 5.15 8.57 -10.33
N ARG A 24 4.13 9.25 -10.86
CA ARG A 24 4.30 10.54 -11.53
C ARG A 24 4.81 11.62 -10.57
N ALA A 25 4.15 11.78 -9.42
CA ALA A 25 4.57 12.77 -8.42
C ALA A 25 6.01 12.54 -7.95
N LEU A 26 6.41 11.28 -7.73
CA LEU A 26 7.79 10.96 -7.35
C LEU A 26 8.79 11.29 -8.46
N LYS A 27 8.45 10.99 -9.73
CA LYS A 27 9.30 11.33 -10.87
C LYS A 27 9.52 12.84 -11.00
N ASP A 28 8.46 13.63 -10.81
CA ASP A 28 8.54 15.10 -10.89
C ASP A 28 9.51 15.67 -9.84
N VAL A 29 9.47 15.16 -8.60
CA VAL A 29 10.41 15.57 -7.54
C VAL A 29 11.84 15.11 -7.84
N LEU A 30 12.02 13.89 -8.34
CA LEU A 30 13.34 13.36 -8.68
C LEU A 30 14.01 14.10 -9.85
N GLN A 31 13.26 14.83 -10.68
CA GLN A 31 13.82 15.67 -11.73
C GLN A 31 14.46 16.97 -11.20
N LEU A 32 14.17 17.35 -9.94
CA LEU A 32 14.70 18.56 -9.33
C LEU A 32 16.17 18.42 -8.88
N THR A 33 16.71 17.20 -8.88
CA THR A 33 18.11 16.94 -8.49
C THR A 33 18.73 15.82 -9.33
N ASN A 34 20.01 15.98 -9.65
CA ASN A 34 20.81 14.94 -10.29
C ASN A 34 21.73 14.21 -9.30
N ASP A 35 21.76 14.64 -8.03
CA ASP A 35 22.60 14.01 -7.01
C ASP A 35 22.02 12.62 -6.63
N PRO A 36 22.80 11.53 -6.76
CA PRO A 36 22.30 10.19 -6.47
C PRO A 36 21.95 10.00 -4.98
N GLY A 37 22.62 10.69 -4.06
CA GLY A 37 22.35 10.62 -2.62
C GLY A 37 21.02 11.26 -2.25
N GLU A 38 20.74 12.45 -2.78
CA GLU A 38 19.46 13.14 -2.61
C GLU A 38 18.31 12.33 -3.21
N ARG A 39 18.49 11.77 -4.42
CA ARG A 39 17.48 10.91 -5.05
C ARG A 39 17.17 9.68 -4.21
N LEU A 40 18.19 9.02 -3.66
CA LEU A 40 17.99 7.89 -2.74
C LEU A 40 17.21 8.33 -1.49
N ARG A 41 17.59 9.46 -0.88
CA ARG A 41 16.91 10.00 0.31
C ARG A 41 15.44 10.32 0.03
N ILE A 42 15.13 10.93 -1.12
CA ILE A 42 13.76 11.22 -1.56
C ILE A 42 12.95 9.92 -1.68
N CYS A 43 13.50 8.91 -2.38
CA CYS A 43 12.84 7.62 -2.54
C CYS A 43 12.57 6.92 -1.20
N LEU A 44 13.53 6.96 -0.26
CA LEU A 44 13.37 6.36 1.07
C LEU A 44 12.27 7.07 1.87
N LEU A 45 12.24 8.40 1.87
CA LEU A 45 11.20 9.16 2.57
C LEU A 45 9.81 8.93 1.96
N ALA A 46 9.71 8.93 0.63
CA ALA A 46 8.46 8.63 -0.07
C ALA A 46 7.95 7.20 0.22
N SER A 47 8.87 6.23 0.29
CA SER A 47 8.54 4.85 0.67
C SER A 47 7.99 4.78 2.09
N GLY A 48 8.59 5.52 3.03
CA GLY A 48 8.12 5.61 4.41
C GLY A 48 6.69 6.14 4.53
N VAL A 49 6.32 7.14 3.73
CA VAL A 49 4.94 7.66 3.68
C VAL A 49 3.96 6.59 3.17
N CYS A 50 4.32 5.85 2.12
CA CYS A 50 3.49 4.80 1.56
C CYS A 50 3.28 3.64 2.56
N VAL A 51 4.36 3.20 3.24
CA VAL A 51 4.29 2.17 4.29
C VAL A 51 3.43 2.64 5.46
N GLY A 52 3.61 3.89 5.90
CA GLY A 52 2.80 4.47 6.98
C GLY A 52 1.31 4.50 6.67
N GLY A 53 0.94 4.98 5.47
CA GLY A 53 -0.46 5.01 5.03
C GLY A 53 -1.08 3.63 4.90
N ALA A 54 -0.35 2.66 4.34
CA ALA A 54 -0.81 1.27 4.25
C ALA A 54 -0.96 0.61 5.63
N GLY A 55 -0.03 0.84 6.56
CA GLY A 55 -0.12 0.32 7.92
C GLY A 55 -1.32 0.88 8.69
N GLN A 56 -1.60 2.17 8.51
CA GLN A 56 -2.80 2.80 9.07
C GLN A 56 -4.09 2.17 8.51
N ALA A 57 -4.15 1.94 7.20
CA ALA A 57 -5.29 1.29 6.56
C ALA A 57 -5.50 -0.15 7.08
N LEU A 58 -4.41 -0.90 7.28
CA LEU A 58 -4.44 -2.25 7.87
C LEU A 58 -4.95 -2.22 9.30
N ALA A 59 -4.41 -1.34 10.16
CA ALA A 59 -4.84 -1.22 11.55
C ALA A 59 -6.31 -0.80 11.66
N GLN A 60 -6.80 0.08 10.77
CA GLN A 60 -8.22 0.44 10.70
C GLN A 60 -9.10 -0.73 10.26
N SER A 61 -8.63 -1.57 9.33
CA SER A 61 -9.34 -2.78 8.93
C SER A 61 -9.44 -3.77 10.09
N ALA A 62 -8.32 -4.04 10.79
CA ALA A 62 -8.30 -4.93 11.95
C ALA A 62 -9.24 -4.43 13.07
N LYS A 63 -9.23 -3.11 13.35
CA LYS A 63 -10.14 -2.49 14.32
C LYS A 63 -11.62 -2.70 13.97
N ARG A 64 -11.98 -2.64 12.69
CA ARG A 64 -13.35 -2.92 12.23
C ARG A 64 -13.73 -4.38 12.47
N ASP A 65 -12.77 -5.29 12.37
CA ASP A 65 -12.96 -6.72 12.55
C ASP A 65 -12.88 -7.14 14.06
N GLY A 66 -12.75 -6.16 14.97
CA GLY A 66 -12.71 -6.38 16.43
C GLY A 66 -11.32 -6.67 16.99
N GLU A 67 -10.30 -6.64 16.13
CA GLU A 67 -8.90 -6.88 16.49
C GLU A 67 -8.18 -5.57 16.83
N HIS A 68 -7.13 -5.67 17.65
CA HIS A 68 -6.25 -4.54 17.91
C HIS A 68 -4.84 -4.86 17.44
N VAL A 69 -4.41 -4.18 16.38
CA VAL A 69 -3.05 -4.25 15.85
C VAL A 69 -2.39 -2.91 16.13
N SER A 70 -1.20 -2.95 16.75
CA SER A 70 -0.45 -1.72 17.02
C SER A 70 -0.01 -1.08 15.69
N GLU A 71 0.19 0.23 15.68
CA GLU A 71 0.66 0.93 14.48
C GLU A 71 2.04 0.41 14.02
N LEU A 72 2.88 -0.01 14.96
CA LEU A 72 4.19 -0.60 14.66
C LEU A 72 4.03 -1.96 13.97
N ASP A 73 3.21 -2.86 14.54
CA ASP A 73 2.99 -4.20 13.99
C ASP A 73 2.35 -4.12 12.60
N ALA A 74 1.40 -3.20 12.42
CA ALA A 74 0.77 -2.99 11.11
C ALA A 74 1.81 -2.54 10.06
N LYS A 75 2.72 -1.64 10.41
CA LYS A 75 3.80 -1.21 9.50
C LYS A 75 4.77 -2.35 9.19
N LEU A 76 5.16 -3.14 10.19
CA LEU A 76 6.03 -4.31 9.99
C LEU A 76 5.37 -5.34 9.07
N GLU A 77 4.06 -5.55 9.22
CA GLU A 77 3.29 -6.42 8.34
C GLU A 77 3.27 -5.90 6.90
N ILE A 78 3.07 -4.59 6.69
CA ILE A 78 3.20 -4.00 5.35
C ILE A 78 4.59 -4.22 4.75
N VAL A 79 5.66 -4.06 5.54
CA VAL A 79 7.03 -4.33 5.05
C VAL A 79 7.19 -5.79 4.61
N LYS A 80 6.60 -6.73 5.35
CA LYS A 80 6.57 -8.15 4.97
C LYS A 80 5.79 -8.37 3.67
N LEU A 81 4.59 -7.79 3.54
CA LEU A 81 3.79 -7.85 2.32
C LEU A 81 4.50 -7.26 1.11
N LEU A 82 5.26 -6.17 1.29
CA LEU A 82 6.10 -5.60 0.23
C LEU A 82 7.23 -6.56 -0.18
N GLY A 83 7.84 -7.26 0.78
CA GLY A 83 8.82 -8.31 0.50
C GLY A 83 8.22 -9.43 -0.36
N ILE A 84 6.99 -9.83 -0.08
CA ILE A 84 6.24 -10.80 -0.89
C ILE A 84 5.91 -10.22 -2.26
N LEU A 85 5.41 -8.98 -2.33
CA LEU A 85 5.08 -8.31 -3.60
C LEU A 85 6.28 -8.27 -4.55
N VAL A 86 7.46 -7.96 -4.03
CA VAL A 86 8.70 -7.88 -4.82
C VAL A 86 9.18 -9.27 -5.28
N SER A 87 9.03 -10.29 -4.43
CA SER A 87 9.55 -11.63 -4.72
C SER A 87 8.59 -12.53 -5.50
N GLN A 88 7.28 -12.36 -5.33
CA GLN A 88 6.23 -13.25 -5.83
C GLN A 88 5.13 -12.52 -6.62
N GLY A 89 5.15 -11.19 -6.66
CA GLY A 89 4.11 -10.39 -7.32
C GLY A 89 2.83 -10.25 -6.49
N ALA A 90 1.81 -9.62 -7.09
CA ALA A 90 0.56 -9.29 -6.42
C ALA A 90 -0.22 -10.54 -5.98
N ASP A 91 -0.20 -11.61 -6.77
CA ASP A 91 -0.90 -12.86 -6.44
C ASP A 91 -0.32 -13.51 -5.17
N GLY A 92 0.99 -13.45 -4.97
CA GLY A 92 1.63 -13.92 -3.74
C GLY A 92 1.19 -13.16 -2.50
N VAL A 93 0.97 -11.85 -2.63
CA VAL A 93 0.44 -11.00 -1.54
C VAL A 93 -0.98 -11.41 -1.19
N TRP A 94 -1.85 -11.61 -2.19
CA TRP A 94 -3.24 -12.00 -1.96
C TRP A 94 -3.35 -13.37 -1.32
N LYS A 95 -2.60 -14.35 -1.82
CA LYS A 95 -2.54 -15.68 -1.23
C LYS A 95 -2.12 -15.63 0.25
N TYR A 96 -1.10 -14.84 0.58
CA TYR A 96 -0.66 -14.67 1.96
C TYR A 96 -1.75 -14.07 2.86
N LEU A 97 -2.49 -13.07 2.36
CA LEU A 97 -3.59 -12.44 3.10
C LEU A 97 -4.81 -13.37 3.28
N GLU A 98 -5.03 -14.31 2.36
CA GLU A 98 -6.09 -15.31 2.43
C GLU A 98 -5.74 -16.49 3.36
N GLU A 99 -4.48 -16.94 3.36
CA GLU A 99 -3.99 -18.06 4.18
C GLU A 99 -3.58 -17.64 5.60
N GLY A 100 -3.33 -16.35 5.83
CA GLY A 100 -2.94 -15.78 7.12
C GLY A 100 -4.12 -15.39 8.04
N LYS A 101 -5.36 -15.67 7.63
CA LYS A 101 -6.59 -15.56 8.43
C LYS A 101 -7.17 -16.94 8.72
#